data_AF-A0A0C5RL23-F1
#
_entry.id   AF-A0A0C5RL23-F1
#
_cell.length_a   1.000
_cell.length_b   1.000
_cell.length_c   1.000
_cell.angle_alpha   90.00
_cell.angle_beta   90.00
_cell.angle_gamma   90.00
#
_symmetry.space_group_name_H-M   'P 1'
#
loop_
_entity.id
_entity.type
_entity.pdbx_description
1 polymer ?
#
loop_
_entity_poly.entity_id
_entity_poly.type
_entity_poly.pdbx_seq_one_letter_code
_entity_poly.pdbx_strand_id
1 'polypeptide(L)'
;MNKKIKLNRFKWLTIGSIGMFLTGFVVVSCSKNSINLKQESDLKYTKQLIALTNLFDTLKTEINQYYLITDNSLKTQLNNIDKKLKFLKDNQADQDYSLLLKTYQKINTSISWVRVQRELKAQQVLNSFQQLEIYFNTLQQQNTYDKFWLIKKYEQITNLYTKVTTFLTRLIQAHDIKAKTDDKYDALIEEINQLLALIKKEALANKVNN
;
A
#
# COMPACT_ATOMS: atom_id res chain seq x y z
N MET A 1 6.37 -28.95 -35.15
CA MET A 1 7.08 -28.96 -33.84
C MET A 1 6.40 -27.97 -32.91
N ASN A 2 5.60 -28.46 -31.97
CA ASN A 2 4.86 -27.66 -30.99
C ASN A 2 5.76 -27.25 -29.83
N LYS A 3 6.08 -25.96 -29.69
CA LYS A 3 6.61 -25.40 -28.44
C LYS A 3 5.48 -24.66 -27.73
N LYS A 4 4.82 -25.37 -26.80
CA LYS A 4 3.92 -24.76 -25.79
C LYS A 4 4.79 -23.97 -24.82
N ILE A 5 4.70 -22.65 -24.84
CA ILE A 5 5.22 -21.80 -23.79
C ILE A 5 4.29 -21.96 -22.59
N LYS A 6 4.70 -22.76 -21.60
CA LYS A 6 4.06 -22.80 -20.28
C LYS A 6 4.51 -21.57 -19.52
N LEU A 7 3.62 -20.58 -19.39
CA LEU A 7 3.72 -19.52 -18.38
C LEU A 7 3.66 -20.17 -17.00
N ASN A 8 4.83 -20.24 -16.36
CA ASN A 8 4.96 -20.74 -15.01
C ASN A 8 4.24 -19.75 -14.08
N ARG A 9 3.17 -20.22 -13.46
CA ARG A 9 2.30 -19.44 -12.58
C ARG A 9 3.11 -18.86 -11.44
N PHE A 10 2.87 -17.57 -11.18
CA PHE A 10 3.22 -16.84 -9.97
C PHE A 10 3.17 -17.77 -8.75
N LYS A 11 4.35 -18.08 -8.21
CA LYS A 11 4.47 -18.67 -6.88
C LYS A 11 3.88 -17.68 -5.89
N TRP A 12 2.89 -18.14 -5.14
CA TRP A 12 2.32 -17.44 -4.01
C TRP A 12 3.45 -16.99 -3.08
N LEU A 13 3.54 -15.68 -2.85
CA LEU A 13 4.30 -15.13 -1.72
C LEU A 13 3.57 -15.60 -0.45
N THR A 14 4.12 -16.64 0.16
CA THR A 14 3.83 -17.04 1.54
C THR A 14 4.06 -15.83 2.43
N ILE A 15 2.97 -15.25 2.94
CA ILE A 15 2.98 -14.30 4.05
C ILE A 15 3.61 -15.07 5.22
N GLY A 16 4.87 -14.73 5.52
CA GLY A 16 5.56 -15.25 6.68
C GLY A 16 4.76 -14.90 7.93
N SER A 17 4.16 -15.93 8.53
CA SER A 17 3.72 -15.93 9.91
C SER A 17 4.93 -15.57 10.79
N ILE A 18 4.91 -14.37 11.37
CA ILE A 18 5.85 -14.04 12.46
C ILE A 18 5.42 -14.92 13.64
N GLY A 19 6.17 -16.01 13.80
CA GLY A 19 5.99 -17.01 14.83
C GLY A 19 6.15 -16.43 16.24
N MET A 20 5.30 -16.94 17.13
CA MET A 20 5.34 -16.74 18.57
C MET A 20 6.72 -17.05 19.14
N PHE A 21 7.24 -16.14 19.97
CA PHE A 21 8.24 -16.47 20.98
C PHE A 21 7.78 -15.92 22.33
N LEU A 22 7.14 -16.79 23.12
CA LEU A 22 7.00 -16.64 24.57
C LEU A 22 7.18 -18.02 25.20
N THR A 23 8.44 -18.40 25.43
CA THR A 23 8.79 -19.62 26.18
C THR A 23 9.02 -19.29 27.66
N GLY A 24 8.35 -20.06 28.53
CA GLY A 24 8.89 -20.60 29.78
C GLY A 24 9.06 -19.64 30.96
N PHE A 25 8.07 -19.58 31.85
CA PHE A 25 8.24 -19.15 33.24
C PHE A 25 9.07 -20.20 34.00
N VAL A 26 10.27 -19.83 34.45
CA VAL A 26 10.95 -20.53 35.55
C VAL A 26 10.61 -19.79 36.83
N VAL A 27 9.90 -20.45 37.74
CA VAL A 27 9.63 -19.95 39.08
C VAL A 27 10.91 -20.08 39.90
N VAL A 28 11.55 -18.96 40.21
CA VAL A 28 12.60 -18.89 41.22
C VAL A 28 12.14 -17.92 42.30
N SER A 29 11.89 -18.46 43.49
CA SER A 29 11.71 -17.68 44.72
C SER A 29 13.01 -16.93 45.04
N CYS A 30 12.92 -15.63 45.33
CA CYS A 30 13.87 -14.92 46.22
C CYS A 30 13.34 -13.52 46.57
N SER A 31 12.96 -13.35 47.84
CA SER A 31 12.70 -12.06 48.48
C SER A 31 13.94 -11.16 48.45
N LYS A 32 13.73 -9.84 48.34
CA LYS A 32 14.73 -8.74 48.21
C LYS A 32 15.32 -8.52 46.79
N ASN A 33 14.44 -8.28 45.81
CA ASN A 33 14.84 -7.63 44.56
C ASN A 33 13.73 -6.71 43.96
N SER A 34 12.77 -6.29 44.79
CA SER A 34 11.57 -5.56 44.34
C SER A 34 11.89 -4.20 43.72
N ILE A 35 12.97 -3.54 44.15
CA ILE A 35 13.41 -2.25 43.59
C ILE A 35 13.98 -2.43 42.18
N ASN A 36 14.83 -3.46 41.96
CA ASN A 36 15.35 -3.78 40.63
C ASN A 36 14.26 -4.29 39.69
N LEU A 37 13.32 -5.10 40.18
CA LEU A 37 12.17 -5.58 39.39
C LEU A 37 11.23 -4.44 38.98
N LYS A 38 11.02 -3.45 39.85
CA LYS A 38 10.22 -2.26 39.55
C LYS A 38 10.91 -1.40 38.49
N GLN A 39 12.21 -1.12 38.66
CA GLN A 39 13.01 -0.39 37.68
C GLN A 39 13.05 -1.08 36.32
N GLU A 40 13.18 -2.41 36.28
CA GLU A 40 13.17 -3.19 35.05
C GLU A 40 11.80 -3.13 34.34
N SER A 41 10.70 -3.24 35.10
CA SER A 41 9.33 -3.08 34.57
C SER A 41 9.08 -1.67 34.03
N ASP A 42 9.49 -0.64 34.76
CA ASP A 42 9.37 0.77 34.34
C ASP A 42 10.12 1.00 33.01
N LEU A 43 11.33 0.44 32.90
CA LEU A 43 12.18 0.58 31.71
C LEU A 43 11.61 -0.19 30.51
N LYS A 44 11.01 -1.37 30.75
CA LYS A 44 10.31 -2.16 29.72
C LYS A 44 9.08 -1.40 29.19
N TYR A 45 8.24 -0.86 30.07
CA TYR A 45 7.07 -0.07 29.67
C TYR A 45 7.47 1.16 28.84
N THR A 46 8.49 1.89 29.30
CA THR A 46 9.03 3.07 28.58
C THR A 46 9.44 2.73 27.15
N LYS A 47 10.19 1.63 26.96
CA LYS A 47 10.62 1.17 25.63
C LYS A 47 9.43 0.84 24.73
N GLN A 48 8.39 0.20 25.28
CA GLN A 48 7.17 -0.12 24.53
C GLN A 48 6.40 1.14 24.12
N LEU A 49 6.33 2.15 24.98
CA LEU A 49 5.68 3.42 24.67
C LEU A 49 6.41 4.20 23.55
N ILE A 50 7.75 4.19 23.56
CA ILE A 50 8.56 4.78 22.47
C ILE A 50 8.30 4.04 21.16
N ALA A 51 8.35 2.71 21.17
CA ALA A 51 8.07 1.91 19.97
C ALA A 51 6.66 2.17 19.42
N LEU A 52 5.67 2.31 20.31
CA LEU A 52 4.30 2.63 19.95
C LEU A 52 4.16 4.02 19.34
N THR A 53 4.90 5.02 19.84
CA THR A 53 4.93 6.38 19.29
C THR A 53 5.53 6.40 17.88
N ASN A 54 6.65 5.70 17.68
CA ASN A 54 7.27 5.56 16.35
C ASN A 54 6.33 4.86 15.35
N LEU A 55 5.58 3.85 15.82
CA LEU A 55 4.58 3.18 15.00
C LEU A 55 3.42 4.12 14.63
N PHE A 56 3.01 5.01 15.54
CA PHE A 56 2.01 6.02 15.25
C PHE A 56 2.48 7.04 14.22
N ASP A 57 3.74 7.47 14.25
CA ASP A 57 4.30 8.35 13.23
C ASP A 57 4.41 7.65 11.86
N THR A 58 4.65 6.34 11.87
CA THR A 58 4.53 5.52 10.65
C THR A 58 3.09 5.55 10.11
N LEU A 59 2.08 5.38 10.96
CA LEU A 59 0.68 5.47 10.55
C LEU A 59 0.31 6.84 9.99
N LYS A 60 0.74 7.94 10.63
CA LYS A 60 0.53 9.30 10.09
C LYS A 60 1.13 9.42 8.69
N THR A 61 2.33 8.92 8.50
CA THR A 61 3.01 8.95 7.20
C THR A 61 2.24 8.15 6.16
N GLU A 62 1.83 6.91 6.48
CA GLU A 62 1.05 6.05 5.58
C GLU A 62 -0.30 6.69 5.19
N ILE A 63 -1.00 7.30 6.15
CA ILE A 63 -2.27 8.01 5.89
C ILE A 63 -2.02 9.22 5.00
N ASN A 64 -1.05 10.08 5.31
CA ASN A 64 -0.75 11.28 4.53
C ASN A 64 -0.31 10.95 3.10
N GLN A 65 0.29 9.77 2.90
CA GLN A 65 0.69 9.29 1.58
C GLN A 65 -0.51 8.92 0.71
N TYR A 66 -1.51 8.26 1.28
CA TYR A 66 -2.60 7.69 0.49
C TYR A 66 -3.82 8.61 0.48
N TYR A 67 -4.21 9.13 1.63
CA TYR A 67 -5.26 10.12 1.78
C TYR A 67 -4.61 11.50 1.88
N LEU A 68 -4.82 12.38 0.89
CA LEU A 68 -4.73 13.81 1.18
C LEU A 68 -5.62 14.03 2.41
N ILE A 69 -5.07 14.50 3.53
CA ILE A 69 -5.78 14.58 4.82
C ILE A 69 -7.04 15.45 4.68
N THR A 70 -8.12 14.86 4.20
CA THR A 70 -9.38 15.49 3.84
C THR A 70 -10.54 14.62 4.33
N ASP A 71 -10.32 13.31 4.49
CA ASP A 71 -11.28 12.41 5.12
C ASP A 71 -11.33 12.62 6.64
N ASN A 72 -12.50 13.04 7.11
CA ASN A 72 -12.79 13.34 8.51
C ASN A 72 -12.69 12.08 9.41
N SER A 73 -12.91 10.89 8.85
CA SER A 73 -12.90 9.63 9.60
C SER A 73 -11.50 9.22 10.05
N LEU A 74 -10.51 9.29 9.17
CA LEU A 74 -9.11 8.95 9.45
C LEU A 74 -8.44 9.99 10.34
N LYS A 75 -8.76 11.27 10.13
CA LYS A 75 -8.33 12.35 11.03
C LYS A 75 -8.84 12.12 12.45
N THR A 76 -10.09 11.70 12.60
CA THR A 76 -10.68 11.35 13.91
C THR A 76 -9.97 10.15 14.54
N GLN A 77 -9.65 9.11 13.75
CA GLN A 77 -8.90 7.95 14.24
C GLN A 77 -7.49 8.32 14.71
N LEU A 78 -6.75 9.12 13.93
CA LEU A 78 -5.42 9.62 14.31
C LEU A 78 -5.49 10.44 15.60
N ASN A 79 -6.44 11.37 15.72
CA ASN A 79 -6.63 12.17 16.93
C ASN A 79 -6.95 11.30 18.15
N ASN A 80 -7.75 10.25 17.98
CA ASN A 80 -8.09 9.33 19.07
C ASN A 80 -6.88 8.51 19.53
N ILE A 81 -6.00 8.10 18.61
CA ILE A 81 -4.75 7.42 18.96
C ILE A 81 -3.80 8.40 19.65
N ASP A 82 -3.66 9.63 19.14
CA ASP A 82 -2.83 10.67 19.75
C ASP A 82 -3.22 10.96 21.21
N LYS A 83 -4.52 11.11 21.48
CA LYS A 83 -5.04 11.29 22.85
C LYS A 83 -4.69 10.11 23.77
N LYS A 84 -4.79 8.87 23.27
CA LYS A 84 -4.42 7.68 24.05
C LYS A 84 -2.92 7.61 24.33
N LEU A 85 -2.08 8.00 23.38
CA LEU A 85 -0.64 8.05 23.58
C LEU A 85 -0.24 9.12 24.59
N LYS A 86 -0.87 10.31 24.53
CA LYS A 86 -0.70 11.35 25.56
C LYS A 86 -1.10 10.84 26.93
N PHE A 87 -2.28 10.22 27.06
CA PHE A 87 -2.72 9.62 28.32
C PHE A 87 -1.73 8.57 28.86
N LEU A 88 -1.25 7.64 28.01
CA LEU A 88 -0.28 6.61 28.41
C LEU A 88 1.07 7.20 28.86
N LYS A 89 1.46 8.35 28.29
CA LYS A 89 2.68 9.09 28.65
C LYS A 89 2.51 9.84 29.96
N ASP A 90 1.39 10.54 30.12
CA ASP A 90 1.10 11.34 31.31
C ASP A 90 0.87 10.43 32.55
N ASN A 91 0.38 9.20 32.34
CA ASN A 91 0.12 8.21 33.39
C ASN A 91 1.09 7.01 33.31
N GLN A 92 2.33 7.26 32.89
CA GLN A 92 3.32 6.20 32.69
C GLN A 92 3.60 5.37 33.95
N ALA A 93 3.47 5.98 35.14
CA ALA A 93 3.64 5.30 36.42
C ALA A 93 2.62 4.16 36.65
N ASP A 94 1.44 4.24 36.03
CA ASP A 94 0.37 3.25 36.18
C ASP A 94 0.59 2.00 35.32
N GLN A 95 1.54 2.05 34.38
CA GLN A 95 1.90 0.96 33.48
C GLN A 95 0.68 0.24 32.85
N ASP A 96 -0.25 0.99 32.23
CA ASP A 96 -1.45 0.41 31.61
C ASP A 96 -1.12 -0.37 30.31
N TYR A 97 -0.60 -1.59 30.49
CA TYR A 97 -0.25 -2.52 29.42
C TYR A 97 -1.46 -2.91 28.57
N SER A 98 -2.68 -2.87 29.12
CA SER A 98 -3.91 -3.20 28.39
C SER A 98 -4.23 -2.13 27.36
N LEU A 99 -4.20 -0.85 27.77
CA LEU A 99 -4.39 0.27 26.86
C LEU A 99 -3.23 0.39 25.86
N LEU A 100 -2.00 0.10 26.27
CA LEU A 100 -0.84 0.04 25.38
C LEU A 100 -1.05 -1.01 24.28
N LEU A 101 -1.41 -2.24 24.63
CA LEU A 101 -1.67 -3.31 23.67
C LEU A 101 -2.84 -2.99 22.73
N LYS A 102 -3.96 -2.48 23.27
CA LYS A 102 -5.12 -2.05 22.45
C LYS A 102 -4.74 -0.95 21.47
N THR A 103 -3.90 0.00 21.89
CA THR A 103 -3.43 1.09 21.03
C THR A 103 -2.49 0.56 19.95
N TYR A 104 -1.59 -0.36 20.30
CA TYR A 104 -0.71 -1.05 19.35
C TYR A 104 -1.49 -1.81 18.27
N GLN A 105 -2.47 -2.61 18.67
CA GLN A 105 -3.33 -3.35 17.75
C GLN A 105 -4.05 -2.38 16.80
N LYS A 106 -4.63 -1.30 17.35
CA LYS A 106 -5.35 -0.31 16.53
C LYS A 106 -4.45 0.37 15.50
N ILE A 107 -3.22 0.73 15.87
CA ILE A 107 -2.28 1.34 14.92
C ILE A 107 -1.92 0.35 13.81
N ASN A 108 -1.57 -0.90 14.15
CA ASN A 108 -1.23 -1.91 13.15
C ASN A 108 -2.39 -2.24 12.21
N THR A 109 -3.61 -2.40 12.73
CA THR A 109 -4.79 -2.61 11.88
C THR A 109 -4.99 -1.44 10.93
N SER A 110 -4.77 -0.20 11.37
CA SER A 110 -4.90 0.98 10.54
C SER A 110 -3.82 1.02 9.45
N ILE A 111 -2.56 0.72 9.78
CA ILE A 111 -1.46 0.63 8.80
C ILE A 111 -1.77 -0.43 7.74
N SER A 112 -2.17 -1.64 8.18
CA SER A 112 -2.52 -2.74 7.28
C SER A 112 -3.68 -2.35 6.37
N TRP A 113 -4.72 -1.71 6.90
CA TRP A 113 -5.84 -1.26 6.11
C TRP A 113 -5.42 -0.24 5.03
N VAL A 114 -4.61 0.77 5.37
CA VAL A 114 -4.09 1.74 4.40
C VAL A 114 -3.28 1.06 3.29
N ARG A 115 -2.43 0.09 3.64
CA ARG A 115 -1.62 -0.66 2.67
C ARG A 115 -2.49 -1.48 1.71
N VAL A 116 -3.53 -2.14 2.23
CA VAL A 116 -4.49 -2.89 1.40
C VAL A 116 -5.21 -1.95 0.43
N GLN A 117 -5.68 -0.77 0.88
CA GLN A 117 -6.33 0.19 -0.03
C GLN A 117 -5.39 0.63 -1.17
N ARG A 118 -4.12 0.90 -0.85
CA ARG A 118 -3.09 1.24 -1.84
C ARG A 118 -2.86 0.11 -2.84
N GLU A 119 -2.80 -1.13 -2.38
CA GLU A 119 -2.63 -2.31 -3.25
C GLU A 119 -3.84 -2.49 -4.18
N LEU A 120 -5.06 -2.32 -3.65
CA LEU A 120 -6.29 -2.38 -4.46
C LEU A 120 -6.29 -1.33 -5.57
N LYS A 121 -5.89 -0.08 -5.27
CA LYS A 121 -5.76 0.98 -6.29
C LYS A 121 -4.67 0.71 -7.31
N ALA A 122 -3.51 0.18 -6.88
CA ALA A 122 -2.47 -0.24 -7.80
C ALA A 122 -2.99 -1.33 -8.77
N GLN A 123 -3.77 -2.29 -8.26
CA GLN A 123 -4.40 -3.30 -9.08
C GLN A 123 -5.44 -2.72 -10.05
N GLN A 124 -6.19 -1.70 -9.65
CA GLN A 124 -7.14 -1.01 -10.54
C GLN A 124 -6.43 -0.31 -11.71
N VAL A 125 -5.29 0.36 -11.46
CA VAL A 125 -4.45 0.93 -12.53
C VAL A 125 -3.98 -0.18 -13.49
N LEU A 126 -3.43 -1.27 -12.96
CA LEU A 126 -2.94 -2.39 -13.77
C LEU A 126 -4.06 -3.05 -14.60
N ASN A 127 -5.23 -3.26 -14.00
CA ASN A 127 -6.39 -3.83 -14.69
C ASN A 127 -6.86 -2.93 -15.83
N SER A 128 -6.91 -1.61 -15.60
CA SER A 128 -7.28 -0.63 -16.63
C SER A 128 -6.28 -0.67 -17.79
N PHE A 129 -4.98 -0.74 -17.48
CA PHE A 129 -3.93 -0.83 -18.49
C PHE A 129 -4.03 -2.13 -19.29
N GLN A 130 -4.29 -3.26 -18.62
CA GLN A 130 -4.48 -4.55 -19.26
C GLN A 130 -5.67 -4.55 -20.24
N GLN A 131 -6.77 -3.87 -19.92
CA GLN A 131 -7.90 -3.73 -20.85
C GLN A 131 -7.51 -2.97 -22.12
N LEU A 132 -6.71 -1.91 -21.97
CA LEU A 132 -6.15 -1.15 -23.11
C LEU A 132 -5.26 -2.03 -23.99
N GLU A 133 -4.34 -2.80 -23.39
CA GLU A 133 -3.45 -3.72 -24.12
C GLU A 133 -4.22 -4.81 -24.87
N ILE A 134 -5.19 -5.46 -24.21
CA ILE A 134 -6.02 -6.50 -24.82
C ILE A 134 -6.76 -5.93 -26.05
N TYR A 135 -7.34 -4.74 -25.91
CA TYR A 135 -8.05 -4.10 -27.00
C TYR A 135 -7.12 -3.80 -28.17
N PHE A 136 -5.97 -3.19 -27.91
CA PHE A 136 -4.99 -2.86 -28.96
C PHE A 136 -4.44 -4.11 -29.66
N ASN A 137 -4.09 -5.17 -28.91
CA ASN A 137 -3.63 -6.44 -29.48
C ASN A 137 -4.70 -7.09 -30.38
N THR A 138 -5.98 -6.94 -30.02
CA THR A 138 -7.10 -7.40 -30.87
C THR A 138 -7.13 -6.66 -32.20
N LEU A 139 -6.94 -5.33 -32.18
CA LEU A 139 -6.86 -4.54 -33.42
C LEU A 139 -5.68 -4.99 -34.30
N GLN A 140 -4.51 -5.23 -33.71
CA GLN A 140 -3.34 -5.73 -34.44
C GLN A 140 -3.60 -7.09 -35.10
N GLN A 141 -4.21 -8.03 -34.38
CA GLN A 141 -4.51 -9.37 -34.89
C GLN A 141 -5.49 -9.37 -36.05
N GLN A 142 -6.41 -8.40 -36.10
CA GLN A 142 -7.40 -8.30 -37.16
C GLN A 142 -6.79 -7.90 -38.51
N ASN A 143 -5.56 -7.36 -38.56
CA ASN A 143 -4.85 -6.99 -39.80
C ASN A 143 -5.68 -6.14 -40.80
N THR A 144 -6.67 -5.40 -40.31
CA THR A 144 -7.64 -4.62 -41.11
C THR A 144 -7.55 -3.12 -40.81
N TYR A 145 -6.55 -2.69 -40.04
CA TYR A 145 -6.34 -1.29 -39.69
C TYR A 145 -5.05 -0.76 -40.29
N ASP A 146 -5.01 0.55 -40.52
CA ASP A 146 -3.83 1.23 -41.05
C ASP A 146 -2.60 0.99 -40.15
N LYS A 147 -1.48 0.59 -40.78
CA LYS A 147 -0.26 0.22 -40.08
C LYS A 147 0.42 1.41 -39.42
N PHE A 148 0.41 2.59 -40.07
CA PHE A 148 1.03 3.79 -39.51
C PHE A 148 0.27 4.26 -38.27
N TRP A 149 -1.06 4.23 -38.33
CA TRP A 149 -1.92 4.50 -37.19
C TRP A 149 -1.68 3.53 -36.02
N LEU A 150 -1.60 2.22 -36.30
CA LEU A 150 -1.29 1.22 -35.27
C LEU A 150 0.06 1.48 -34.59
N ILE A 151 1.12 1.82 -35.35
CA ILE A 151 2.44 2.16 -34.79
C ILE A 151 2.33 3.38 -33.87
N LYS A 152 1.66 4.45 -34.31
CA LYS A 152 1.45 5.65 -33.49
C LYS A 152 0.71 5.34 -32.18
N LYS A 153 -0.30 4.46 -32.20
CA LYS A 153 -1.00 4.05 -30.98
C LYS A 153 -0.15 3.19 -30.07
N TYR A 154 0.67 2.31 -30.62
CA TYR A 154 1.63 1.53 -29.85
C TYR A 154 2.63 2.42 -29.09
N GLU A 155 3.13 3.49 -29.72
CA GLU A 155 4.01 4.46 -29.05
C GLU A 155 3.31 5.17 -27.89
N GLN A 156 2.06 5.60 -28.07
CA GLN A 156 1.24 6.20 -27.01
C GLN A 156 1.05 5.24 -25.83
N ILE A 157 0.74 3.97 -26.11
CA ILE A 157 0.58 2.92 -25.09
C ILE A 157 1.91 2.68 -24.36
N THR A 158 3.04 2.62 -25.08
CA THR A 158 4.37 2.38 -24.49
C THR A 158 4.83 3.52 -23.58
N ASN A 159 4.55 4.76 -23.98
CA ASN A 159 4.82 5.93 -23.13
C ASN A 159 3.98 5.89 -21.85
N LEU A 160 2.70 5.54 -21.95
CA LEU A 160 1.83 5.40 -20.80
C LEU A 160 2.23 4.23 -19.90
N TYR A 161 2.63 3.09 -20.47
CA TYR A 161 3.22 1.96 -19.73
C TYR A 161 4.39 2.42 -18.88
N THR A 162 5.35 3.12 -19.48
CA THR A 162 6.54 3.63 -18.79
C THR A 162 6.18 4.53 -17.61
N LYS A 163 5.18 5.41 -17.81
CA LYS A 163 4.66 6.30 -16.76
C LYS A 163 4.03 5.50 -15.61
N VAL A 164 3.15 4.54 -15.93
CA VAL A 164 2.50 3.67 -14.95
C VAL A 164 3.52 2.84 -14.18
N THR A 165 4.44 2.17 -14.87
CA THR A 165 5.48 1.36 -14.23
C THR A 165 6.36 2.22 -13.33
N THR A 166 6.78 3.40 -13.80
CA THR A 166 7.59 4.32 -12.99
C THR A 166 6.85 4.74 -11.73
N PHE A 167 5.57 5.12 -11.85
CA PHE A 167 4.74 5.47 -10.70
C PHE A 167 4.59 4.31 -9.71
N LEU A 168 4.26 3.11 -10.18
CA LEU A 168 4.02 1.94 -9.33
C LEU A 168 5.30 1.43 -8.66
N THR A 169 6.44 1.46 -9.36
CA THR A 169 7.73 0.95 -8.85
C THR A 169 8.49 1.96 -8.01
N ARG A 170 8.25 3.27 -8.17
CA ARG A 170 8.94 4.32 -7.40
C ARG A 170 8.75 4.08 -5.90
N LEU A 171 9.86 3.84 -5.21
CA LEU A 171 9.89 3.80 -3.75
C LEU A 171 9.56 5.20 -3.22
N ILE A 172 8.67 5.25 -2.23
CA ILE A 172 8.35 6.52 -1.56
C ILE A 172 9.54 6.88 -0.68
N GLN A 173 10.14 8.03 -0.95
CA GLN A 173 11.17 8.59 -0.07
C GLN A 173 10.49 9.39 1.03
N ALA A 174 11.08 9.44 2.23
CA ALA A 174 10.48 10.08 3.40
C ALA A 174 10.10 11.57 3.18
N HIS A 175 10.75 12.26 2.23
CA HIS A 175 10.47 13.65 1.88
C HIS A 175 9.48 13.82 0.71
N ASP A 176 9.11 12.75 0.01
CA ASP A 176 8.14 12.78 -1.10
C ASP A 176 6.85 12.06 -0.68
N ILE A 177 6.28 12.50 0.44
CA ILE A 177 5.08 11.91 1.06
C ILE A 177 3.89 11.97 0.08
N LYS A 178 3.88 12.91 -0.88
CA LYS A 178 2.80 13.06 -1.87
C LYS A 178 3.03 12.22 -3.15
N ALA A 179 4.00 11.30 -3.16
CA ALA A 179 4.32 10.54 -4.37
C ALA A 179 3.20 9.59 -4.83
N LYS A 180 2.44 8.99 -3.89
CA LYS A 180 1.46 7.90 -4.16
C LYS A 180 0.10 8.12 -3.49
N THR A 181 -0.50 9.27 -3.75
CA THR A 181 -1.85 9.63 -3.27
C THR A 181 -2.95 9.00 -4.11
N ASP A 182 -4.14 8.81 -3.53
CA ASP A 182 -5.31 8.25 -4.23
C ASP A 182 -5.62 8.99 -5.54
N ASP A 183 -5.64 10.34 -5.50
CA ASP A 183 -5.83 11.19 -6.69
C ASP A 183 -4.84 10.89 -7.84
N LYS A 184 -3.60 10.47 -7.52
CA LYS A 184 -2.61 10.14 -8.55
C LYS A 184 -2.86 8.77 -9.17
N TYR A 185 -3.39 7.81 -8.40
CA TYR A 185 -3.88 6.55 -8.95
C TYR A 185 -5.07 6.82 -9.87
N ASP A 186 -6.02 7.61 -9.41
CA ASP A 186 -7.23 7.94 -10.18
C ASP A 186 -6.91 8.71 -11.47
N ALA A 187 -5.96 9.66 -11.42
CA ALA A 187 -5.49 10.36 -12.62
C ALA A 187 -4.87 9.40 -13.65
N LEU A 188 -4.13 8.37 -13.23
CA LEU A 188 -3.58 7.36 -14.14
C LEU A 188 -4.68 6.48 -14.73
N ILE A 189 -5.65 6.05 -13.91
CA ILE A 189 -6.82 5.29 -14.39
C ILE A 189 -7.56 6.09 -15.47
N GLU A 190 -7.80 7.36 -15.20
CA GLU A 190 -8.48 8.26 -16.13
C GLU A 190 -7.69 8.42 -17.44
N GLU A 191 -6.38 8.67 -17.38
CA GLU A 191 -5.53 8.79 -18.57
C GLU A 191 -5.52 7.50 -19.41
N ILE A 192 -5.49 6.33 -18.77
CA ILE A 192 -5.60 5.03 -19.44
C ILE A 192 -6.95 4.88 -20.14
N ASN A 193 -8.04 5.20 -19.45
CA ASN A 193 -9.39 5.09 -19.98
C ASN A 193 -9.62 6.06 -21.14
N GLN A 194 -9.08 7.28 -21.06
CA GLN A 194 -9.11 8.27 -22.13
C GLN A 194 -8.37 7.78 -23.37
N LEU A 195 -7.17 7.19 -23.21
CA LEU A 195 -6.45 6.61 -24.35
C LEU A 195 -7.21 5.44 -24.97
N LEU A 196 -7.79 4.55 -24.16
CA LEU A 196 -8.63 3.46 -24.64
C LEU A 196 -9.85 3.97 -25.42
N ALA A 197 -10.56 4.97 -24.90
CA ALA A 197 -11.70 5.58 -25.57
C ALA A 197 -11.28 6.24 -26.89
N LEU A 198 -10.14 6.93 -26.91
CA LEU A 198 -9.59 7.55 -28.11
C LEU A 198 -9.27 6.51 -29.18
N ILE A 199 -8.57 5.42 -28.83
CA ILE A 199 -8.24 4.35 -29.78
C ILE A 199 -9.51 3.69 -30.31
N LYS A 200 -10.50 3.41 -29.45
CA LYS A 200 -11.81 2.86 -29.86
C LYS A 200 -12.51 3.76 -30.89
N LYS A 201 -12.52 5.08 -30.65
CA LYS A 201 -13.11 6.06 -31.56
C LYS A 201 -12.37 6.11 -32.89
N GLU A 202 -11.05 6.22 -32.85
CA GLU A 202 -10.22 6.34 -34.06
C GLU A 202 -10.17 5.05 -34.88
N ALA A 203 -10.29 3.87 -34.25
CA ALA A 203 -10.31 2.59 -34.95
C ALA A 203 -11.40 2.51 -36.03
N LEU A 204 -12.55 3.16 -35.81
CA LEU A 204 -13.64 3.21 -36.78
C LEU A 204 -13.24 3.92 -38.09
N ALA A 205 -12.41 4.96 -37.99
CA ALA A 205 -11.98 5.76 -39.14
C ALA A 205 -10.72 5.20 -39.82
N ASN A 206 -9.95 4.36 -39.12
CA ASN A 206 -8.67 3.84 -39.60
C ASN A 206 -8.75 2.37 -40.03
N LYS A 207 -9.96 1.82 -40.13
CA LYS A 207 -10.18 0.53 -40.75
C LYS A 207 -9.96 0.64 -42.25
N VAL A 208 -9.04 -0.14 -42.80
CA VAL A 208 -8.81 -0.25 -44.24
C VAL A 208 -9.92 -1.13 -44.80
N ASN A 209 -10.87 -0.53 -45.53
CA ASN A 209 -11.84 -1.28 -46.30
C ASN A 209 -11.09 -2.03 -47.41
N ASN A 210 -11.09 -3.36 -47.33
CA ASN A 210 -10.82 -4.20 -48.49
C ASN A 210 -12.11 -4.34 -49.31
#